data_AF-A0A2D7N8V0-F1
#
_entry.id   AF-A0A2D7N8V0-F1
#
_cell.length_a   1.000
_cell.length_b   1.000
_cell.length_c   1.000
_cell.angle_alpha   90.00
_cell.angle_beta   90.00
_cell.angle_gamma   90.00
#
_symmetry.space_group_name_H-M   'P 1'
#
loop_
_entity.id
_entity.type
_entity.pdbx_description
1 polymer ?
#
loop_
_entity_poly.entity_id
_entity_poly.type
_entity_poly.pdbx_seq_one_letter_code
_entity_poly.pdbx_strand_id
1 'polypeptide(L)'
;MTNLDNLKNIIQPNKVQQNQLEQKPKSDSNETFGNMVHDYLSKVSEDGANAKDETKKVLADKNENVHDAMVALEEASLSFQMMLEVRNKMLESYQELKRTQV
;
A
#
# COMPACT_ATOMS: atom_id res chain seq x y z
N MET A 1 7.00 59.79 35.42
CA MET A 1 5.53 59.97 35.46
C MET A 1 4.93 59.14 34.35
N THR A 2 3.90 58.40 34.71
CA THR A 2 3.43 57.13 34.14
C THR A 2 3.08 57.23 32.66
N ASN A 3 3.73 56.39 31.84
CA ASN A 3 3.39 56.21 30.43
C ASN A 3 2.09 55.39 30.38
N LEU A 4 0.97 56.11 30.41
CA LEU A 4 -0.40 55.62 30.56
C LEU A 4 -1.01 55.18 29.22
N ASP A 5 -0.19 54.92 28.21
CA ASP A 5 -0.64 54.49 26.88
C ASP A 5 -0.64 52.95 26.71
N ASN A 6 -0.03 52.20 27.63
CA ASN A 6 0.09 50.74 27.52
C ASN A 6 -1.06 49.94 28.17
N LEU A 7 -2.11 50.60 28.66
CA LEU A 7 -3.26 49.91 29.29
C LEU A 7 -4.49 49.77 28.39
N LYS A 8 -4.43 50.24 27.13
CA LYS A 8 -5.54 50.06 26.15
C LYS A 8 -5.50 48.73 25.39
N ASN A 9 -4.53 47.85 25.65
CA ASN A 9 -4.39 46.59 24.90
C ASN A 9 -4.77 45.32 25.69
N ILE A 10 -5.46 45.44 26.83
CA ILE A 10 -5.79 44.30 27.71
C ILE A 10 -7.29 43.93 27.68
N ILE A 11 -8.11 44.57 26.84
CA ILE A 11 -9.52 44.16 26.68
C ILE A 11 -9.82 43.90 25.20
N GLN A 12 -9.30 42.77 24.70
CA GLN A 12 -9.93 42.05 23.61
C GLN A 12 -10.60 40.81 24.21
N PRO A 13 -11.95 40.71 24.17
CA PRO A 13 -12.63 39.51 24.64
C PRO A 13 -12.25 38.35 23.72
N ASN A 14 -11.62 37.36 24.34
CA ASN A 14 -11.24 36.08 23.78
C ASN A 14 -12.46 35.48 23.06
N LYS A 15 -12.46 35.53 21.72
CA LYS A 15 -13.42 34.76 20.92
C LYS A 15 -13.04 33.31 21.13
N VAL A 16 -13.75 32.66 22.05
CA VAL A 16 -13.74 31.21 22.22
C VAL A 16 -13.89 30.61 20.82
N GLN A 17 -12.79 30.06 20.30
CA GLN A 17 -12.80 29.26 19.09
C GLN A 17 -13.56 27.97 19.42
N GLN A 18 -14.89 28.04 19.38
CA GLN A 18 -15.72 26.90 19.05
C GLN A 18 -15.40 26.53 17.60
N ASN A 19 -14.37 25.69 17.43
CA ASN A 19 -14.09 24.92 16.21
C ASN A 19 -13.21 23.71 16.58
N GLN A 20 -13.58 23.01 17.66
CA GLN A 20 -13.03 21.69 17.99
C GLN A 20 -14.18 20.71 18.20
N LEU A 21 -15.02 20.55 17.19
CA LEU A 21 -15.83 19.36 17.01
C LEU A 21 -15.72 19.01 15.52
N GLU A 22 -15.32 17.77 15.25
CA GLU A 22 -15.13 17.18 13.91
C GLU A 22 -13.76 17.37 13.24
N GLN A 23 -12.67 17.03 13.93
CA GLN A 23 -11.60 16.32 13.21
C GLN A 23 -12.04 14.86 13.07
N LYS A 24 -12.91 14.61 12.09
CA LYS A 24 -13.05 13.27 11.51
C LYS A 24 -11.63 12.88 11.08
N PRO A 25 -11.07 11.72 11.48
CA PRO A 25 -9.81 11.28 10.91
C PRO A 25 -10.01 11.29 9.40
N LYS A 26 -9.22 12.10 8.69
CA LYS A 26 -9.08 11.97 7.24
C LYS A 26 -8.43 10.61 7.04
N SER A 27 -9.29 9.61 6.96
CA SER A 27 -8.97 8.35 6.34
C SER A 27 -8.68 8.71 4.88
N ASP A 28 -7.42 8.98 4.55
CA ASP A 28 -6.90 8.89 3.19
C ASP A 28 -6.92 7.41 2.73
N SER A 29 -8.00 6.68 3.02
CA SER A 29 -8.22 5.31 2.59
C SER A 29 -8.82 5.29 1.18
N ASN A 30 -8.21 6.06 0.28
CA ASN A 30 -8.44 5.93 -1.16
C ASN A 30 -7.59 4.81 -1.76
N GLU A 31 -6.89 4.00 -0.94
CA GLU A 31 -6.43 2.68 -1.36
C GLU A 31 -7.63 1.81 -1.67
N THR A 32 -8.05 1.88 -2.92
CA THR A 32 -9.06 1.00 -3.47
C THR A 32 -8.46 -0.40 -3.54
N PHE A 33 -9.27 -1.43 -3.27
CA PHE A 33 -8.85 -2.83 -3.43
C PHE A 33 -8.18 -3.11 -4.78
N GLY A 34 -8.61 -2.42 -5.85
CA GLY A 34 -7.98 -2.48 -7.17
C GLY A 34 -6.52 -1.99 -7.19
N ASN A 35 -6.17 -0.97 -6.41
CA ASN A 35 -4.79 -0.50 -6.27
C ASN A 35 -3.94 -1.56 -5.54
N MET A 36 -4.45 -2.12 -4.44
CA MET A 36 -3.76 -3.21 -3.73
C MET A 36 -3.49 -4.42 -4.65
N VAL A 37 -4.46 -4.81 -5.47
CA VAL A 37 -4.29 -5.90 -6.43
C VAL A 37 -3.31 -5.52 -7.54
N HIS A 38 -3.35 -4.28 -8.02
CA HIS A 38 -2.40 -3.78 -9.02
C HIS A 38 -0.96 -3.77 -8.50
N ASP A 39 -0.76 -3.32 -7.27
CA ASP A 39 0.54 -3.30 -6.61
C ASP A 39 1.06 -4.73 -6.41
N TYR A 40 0.17 -5.64 -6.00
CA TYR A 40 0.49 -7.05 -5.86
C TYR A 40 0.88 -7.71 -7.20
N LEU A 41 0.13 -7.44 -8.28
CA LEU A 41 0.46 -7.90 -9.63
C LEU A 41 1.83 -7.39 -10.08
N SER A 42 2.12 -6.12 -9.80
CA SER A 42 3.43 -5.52 -10.10
C SER A 42 4.53 -6.22 -9.32
N LYS A 43 4.27 -6.56 -8.04
CA LYS A 43 5.21 -7.27 -7.19
C LYS A 43 5.52 -8.68 -7.69
N VAL A 44 4.50 -9.46 -8.07
CA VAL A 44 4.69 -10.81 -8.64
C VAL A 44 5.54 -10.76 -9.92
N SER A 45 5.33 -9.73 -10.77
CA SER A 45 6.14 -9.54 -11.97
C SER A 45 7.60 -9.21 -11.64
N GLU A 46 7.83 -8.40 -10.60
CA GLU A 46 9.16 -8.06 -10.10
C GLU A 46 9.87 -9.31 -9.54
N ASP A 47 9.20 -10.07 -8.68
CA ASP A 47 9.73 -11.30 -8.07
C ASP A 47 10.15 -12.30 -9.16
N GLY A 48 9.33 -12.47 -10.20
CA GLY A 48 9.66 -13.30 -11.35
C GLY A 48 10.84 -12.79 -12.19
N ALA A 49 11.08 -11.47 -12.23
CA ALA A 49 12.26 -10.89 -12.88
C ALA A 49 13.52 -11.09 -12.03
N ASN A 50 13.42 -10.91 -10.71
CA ASN A 50 14.51 -11.11 -9.76
C ASN A 50 14.97 -12.58 -9.76
N ALA A 51 14.04 -13.53 -9.71
CA ALA A 51 14.35 -14.95 -9.80
C ALA A 51 15.14 -15.31 -11.08
N LYS A 52 14.77 -14.71 -12.22
CA LYS A 52 15.49 -14.89 -13.49
C LYS A 52 16.90 -14.30 -13.46
N ASP A 53 17.07 -13.15 -12.80
CA ASP A 53 18.38 -12.50 -12.69
C ASP A 53 19.32 -13.30 -11.78
N GLU A 54 18.84 -13.73 -10.61
CA GLU A 54 19.61 -14.58 -9.70
C GLU A 54 19.98 -15.92 -10.33
N THR A 55 19.04 -16.56 -11.05
CA THR A 55 19.34 -17.78 -11.79
C THR A 55 20.45 -17.58 -12.83
N LYS A 56 20.49 -16.42 -13.51
CA LYS A 56 21.56 -16.09 -14.46
C LYS A 56 22.90 -15.87 -13.77
N LYS A 57 22.92 -15.18 -12.62
CA LYS A 57 24.13 -14.98 -11.81
C LYS A 57 24.73 -16.31 -11.35
N VAL A 58 23.89 -17.25 -10.95
CA VAL A 58 24.31 -18.61 -10.58
C VAL A 58 24.97 -19.35 -11.73
N LEU A 59 24.39 -19.27 -12.93
CA LEU A 59 24.97 -19.90 -14.12
C LEU A 59 26.32 -19.29 -14.50
N ALA A 60 26.53 -18.00 -14.20
CA ALA A 60 27.77 -17.28 -14.48
C ALA A 60 28.88 -17.55 -13.44
N ASP A 61 28.54 -17.58 -12.15
CA ASP A 61 29.52 -17.63 -11.04
C ASP A 61 29.56 -18.98 -10.29
N LYS A 62 28.80 -19.96 -10.81
CA LYS A 62 28.76 -21.40 -10.49
C LYS A 62 28.56 -21.87 -9.05
N ASN A 63 28.78 -21.09 -7.98
CA ASN A 63 28.65 -21.63 -6.62
C ASN A 63 28.23 -20.64 -5.53
N GLU A 64 28.53 -19.34 -5.62
CA GLU A 64 28.34 -18.45 -4.45
C GLU A 64 26.88 -18.02 -4.23
N ASN A 65 26.07 -17.95 -5.29
CA ASN A 65 24.71 -17.40 -5.23
C ASN A 65 23.58 -18.43 -5.45
N VAL A 66 23.89 -19.74 -5.42
CA VAL A 66 22.89 -20.80 -5.72
C VAL A 66 21.73 -20.75 -4.72
N HIS A 67 22.04 -20.51 -3.45
CA HIS A 67 21.03 -20.42 -2.39
C HIS A 67 20.06 -19.25 -2.64
N ASP A 68 20.58 -18.08 -2.94
CA ASP A 68 19.77 -16.87 -3.19
C ASP A 68 18.90 -17.03 -4.43
N ALA A 69 19.39 -17.69 -5.49
CA ALA A 69 18.57 -18.00 -6.65
C ALA A 69 17.47 -19.02 -6.34
N MET A 70 17.73 -20.02 -5.50
CA MET A 70 16.70 -20.97 -5.06
C MET A 70 15.63 -20.28 -4.20
N VAL A 71 16.03 -19.37 -3.30
CA VAL A 71 15.10 -18.56 -2.49
C VAL A 71 14.26 -17.67 -3.40
N ALA A 72 14.89 -16.91 -4.29
CA ALA A 72 14.18 -16.02 -5.21
C ALA A 72 13.20 -16.79 -6.13
N LEU A 73 13.58 -18.00 -6.56
CA LEU A 73 12.71 -18.86 -7.35
C LEU A 73 11.50 -19.35 -6.54
N GLU A 74 11.70 -19.73 -5.28
CA GLU A 74 10.62 -20.16 -4.40
C GLU A 74 9.66 -19.02 -4.08
N GLU A 75 10.19 -17.82 -3.79
CA GLU A 75 9.40 -16.61 -3.59
C GLU A 75 8.57 -16.29 -4.83
N ALA A 76 9.17 -16.29 -6.02
CA ALA A 76 8.46 -16.05 -7.27
C ALA A 76 7.37 -17.10 -7.54
N SER A 77 7.64 -18.37 -7.24
CA SER A 77 6.67 -19.46 -7.37
C SER A 77 5.47 -19.27 -6.44
N LEU A 78 5.73 -18.97 -5.17
CA LEU A 78 4.69 -18.74 -4.17
C LEU A 78 3.85 -17.49 -4.51
N SER A 79 4.51 -16.37 -4.84
CA SER A 79 3.86 -15.14 -5.31
C SER A 79 2.95 -15.40 -6.52
N PHE A 80 3.41 -16.20 -7.47
CA PHE A 80 2.61 -16.57 -8.63
C PHE A 80 1.40 -17.45 -8.29
N GLN A 81 1.56 -18.43 -7.40
CA GLN A 81 0.44 -19.26 -6.92
C GLN A 81 -0.63 -18.42 -6.25
N MET A 82 -0.24 -17.50 -5.36
CA MET A 82 -1.14 -16.57 -4.71
C MET A 82 -1.87 -15.66 -5.73
N MET A 83 -1.18 -15.16 -6.76
CA MET A 83 -1.81 -14.42 -7.85
C MET A 83 -2.89 -15.23 -8.58
N LEU A 84 -2.64 -16.52 -8.84
CA LEU A 84 -3.64 -17.39 -9.47
C LEU A 84 -4.88 -17.56 -8.60
N GLU A 85 -4.71 -17.71 -7.29
CA GLU A 85 -5.85 -17.78 -6.35
C GLU A 85 -6.65 -16.49 -6.34
N VAL A 86 -5.99 -15.33 -6.30
CA VAL A 86 -6.67 -14.02 -6.41
C VAL A 86 -7.43 -13.90 -7.73
N ARG A 87 -6.80 -14.29 -8.85
CA ARG A 87 -7.43 -14.30 -10.18
C ARG A 87 -8.67 -15.19 -10.20
N ASN A 88 -8.58 -16.40 -9.66
CA ASN A 88 -9.70 -17.33 -9.56
C ASN A 88 -10.82 -16.73 -8.72
N LYS A 89 -10.48 -16.15 -7.56
CA LYS A 89 -11.47 -15.56 -6.67
C LYS A 89 -12.20 -14.37 -7.27
N MET A 90 -11.50 -13.55 -8.05
CA MET A 90 -12.11 -12.45 -8.81
C MET A 90 -13.09 -12.98 -9.86
N LEU A 91 -12.71 -14.03 -10.59
CA LEU A 91 -13.56 -14.65 -11.58
C LEU A 91 -14.81 -15.27 -10.95
N GLU A 92 -14.67 -16.00 -9.85
CA GLU A 92 -15.78 -16.55 -9.06
C GLU A 92 -16.71 -15.45 -8.58
N SER A 93 -16.16 -14.38 -8.01
CA SER A 93 -16.94 -13.27 -7.46
C SER A 93 -17.72 -12.57 -8.58
N TYR A 94 -17.13 -12.40 -9.76
CA TYR A 94 -17.83 -11.88 -10.93
C TYR A 94 -18.94 -12.84 -11.40
N GLN A 95 -18.71 -14.14 -11.40
CA GLN A 95 -19.74 -15.14 -11.73
C GLN A 95 -20.89 -15.13 -10.73
N GLU A 96 -20.61 -15.01 -9.44
CA GLU A 96 -21.62 -14.97 -8.38
C GLU A 96 -22.50 -13.72 -8.47
N LEU A 97 -21.90 -12.55 -8.70
CA LEU A 97 -22.66 -11.29 -8.89
C LEU A 97 -23.63 -11.40 -10.07
N LYS A 98 -23.23 -12.04 -11.17
CA LYS A 98 -24.13 -12.30 -12.31
C LYS A 98 -25.27 -13.26 -11.95
N ARG A 99 -25.01 -14.26 -11.11
CA ARG A 99 -26.00 -15.26 -10.69
C ARG A 99 -27.05 -14.69 -9.74
N THR A 100 -26.69 -13.72 -8.91
CA THR A 100 -27.63 -13.03 -8.02
C THR A 100 -28.56 -12.07 -8.77
N GLN A 101 -28.16 -11.60 -9.96
CA GLN A 101 -28.89 -10.56 -10.69
C GLN A 101 -29.85 -11.11 -11.76
N VAL A 102 -29.99 -12.44 -11.88
CA VAL A 102 -31.02 -13.10 -12.71
C VAL A 102 -32.24 -13.50 -11.91
#